data_AF-A0A7V5DAU1-F1
#
_entry.id   AF-A0A7V5DAU1-F1
#
_cell.length_a   1.000
_cell.length_b   1.000
_cell.length_c   1.000
_cell.angle_alpha   90.00
_cell.angle_beta   90.00
_cell.angle_gamma   90.00
#
_symmetry.space_group_name_H-M   'P 1'
#
loop_
_entity.id
_entity.type
_entity.pdbx_description
1 polymer ?
#
loop_
_entity_poly.entity_id
_entity_poly.type
_entity_poly.pdbx_seq_one_letter_code
_entity_poly.pdbx_strand_id
1 'polypeptide(L)' 'MDTLIVSPKTAEDLKILTDLLHRLGISVLRLSEEEKEDLGLAILMQEANRDDKVSRDEVMKKLHRA' A
#
# COMPACT_ATOMS: atom_id res chain seq x y z
N MET A 1 -6.40 6.84 -14.28
CA MET A 1 -5.43 7.84 -13.77
C MET A 1 -4.38 7.05 -13.04
N ASP A 2 -3.12 7.21 -13.43
CA ASP A 2 -2.04 6.42 -12.86
C ASP A 2 -1.50 7.12 -11.61
N THR A 3 -1.28 6.35 -10.54
CA THR A 3 -0.80 6.85 -9.27
C THR A 3 0.69 6.62 -9.15
N LEU A 4 1.45 7.66 -8.80
CA LEU A 4 2.88 7.56 -8.51
C LEU A 4 3.12 7.60 -7.00
N ILE A 5 3.71 6.54 -6.45
CA ILE A 5 4.14 6.48 -5.05
C ILE A 5 5.65 6.70 -5.00
N VAL A 6 6.08 7.68 -4.20
CA VAL A 6 7.50 7.99 -4.00
C VAL A 6 7.85 7.71 -2.54
N SER A 7 8.86 6.87 -2.30
CA SER A 7 9.33 6.49 -0.95
C SER A 7 10.79 6.94 -0.73
N PRO A 8 11.02 8.16 -0.21
CA PRO A 8 12.35 8.67 0.07
C PRO A 8 13.03 7.88 1.19
N LYS A 9 14.36 7.75 1.15
CA LYS A 9 15.13 7.01 2.16
C LYS A 9 15.56 7.89 3.33
N THR A 10 15.71 9.20 3.10
CA THR A 10 16.14 10.16 4.11
C THR A 10 15.16 11.33 4.23
N ALA A 11 15.19 12.02 5.36
CA ALA A 11 14.39 13.23 5.57
C ALA A 11 14.77 14.37 4.61
N GLU A 12 16.03 14.40 4.17
CA GLU A 12 16.56 15.39 3.23
C GLU A 12 16.03 15.13 1.81
N ASP A 13 16.01 13.87 1.37
CA ASP A 13 15.41 13.47 0.10
C ASP A 13 13.92 13.82 0.04
N LEU A 14 13.18 13.56 1.13
CA LEU A 14 11.76 13.88 1.22
C LEU A 14 11.52 15.38 1.00
N LYS A 15 12.35 16.23 1.61
CA LYS A 15 12.23 17.68 1.48
C LYS A 15 12.51 18.14 0.05
N ILE A 16 13.62 17.69 -0.53
CA ILE A 16 14.03 18.06 -1.90
C ILE A 16 12.94 17.66 -2.90
N LEU A 17 12.41 16.44 -2.79
CA LEU A 17 11.38 15.93 -3.69
C LEU A 17 10.06 16.69 -3.54
N THR A 18 9.66 16.99 -2.30
CA THR A 18 8.44 17.77 -2.04
C THR A 18 8.55 19.17 -2.63
N ASP A 19 9.68 19.85 -2.43
CA ASP A 19 9.92 21.19 -2.95
C ASP A 19 9.96 21.21 -4.49
N LEU A 20 10.56 20.19 -5.12
CA LEU A 20 10.58 20.03 -6.56
C LEU A 20 9.17 19.84 -7.13
N LEU A 21 8.40 18.90 -6.59
CA LEU A 21 7.06 18.58 -7.06
C LEU A 21 6.12 19.78 -6.90
N HIS A 22 6.25 20.52 -5.79
CA HIS A 22 5.48 21.75 -5.57
C HIS A 22 5.83 22.84 -6.60
N ARG A 23 7.11 23.01 -6.96
CA ARG A 23 7.54 23.94 -8.02
C ARG A 23 7.02 23.56 -9.41
N LEU A 24 6.84 22.26 -9.65
CA LEU A 24 6.24 21.74 -10.88
C LEU A 24 4.71 21.84 -10.90
N GLY A 25 4.08 22.30 -9.81
CA GLY A 25 2.62 22.38 -9.68
C GLY A 25 1.94 21.02 -9.49
N ILE A 26 2.69 20.00 -9.07
CA ILE A 26 2.16 18.65 -8.82
C ILE A 26 1.75 18.56 -7.35
N SER A 27 0.52 18.12 -7.10
CA SER A 27 0.02 17.88 -5.75
C SER A 27 0.73 16.69 -5.11
N VAL A 28 1.30 16.91 -3.93
CA VAL A 28 1.94 15.86 -3.13
C VAL A 28 1.03 15.48 -1.98
N LEU A 29 0.69 14.19 -1.89
CA LEU A 29 0.02 13.62 -0.72
C LEU A 29 1.06 12.94 0.15
N ARG A 30 1.14 13.33 1.44
CA ARG A 30 2.00 12.67 2.41
C ARG A 30 1.15 11.67 3.19
N LEU A 31 1.53 10.40 3.13
CA LEU A 31 0.87 9.33 3.86
C LEU A 31 1.52 9.17 5.23
N SER A 32 0.70 8.93 6.25
CA SER A 32 1.10 8.34 7.52
C SER A 32 1.48 6.86 7.34
N GLU A 33 2.09 6.25 8.36
CA GLU A 33 2.40 4.83 8.33
C GLU A 33 1.13 3.96 8.24
N GLU A 34 0.06 4.34 8.96
CA GLU A 34 -1.24 3.63 8.89
C GLU A 34 -1.84 3.69 7.46
N GLU A 35 -1.88 4.88 6.85
CA GLU A 35 -2.38 5.03 5.47
C GLU A 35 -1.52 4.27 4.45
N LYS A 36 -0.22 4.11 4.73
CA LYS A 36 0.69 3.34 3.89
C LYS A 36 0.45 1.83 4.03
N GLU A 37 0.17 1.36 5.23
CA GLU A 37 -0.25 -0.04 5.48
C GLU A 37 -1.57 -0.35 4.78
N ASP A 38 -2.56 0.55 4.91
CA ASP A 38 -3.86 0.42 4.25
C ASP A 38 -3.73 0.36 2.72
N LEU A 39 -2.87 1.21 2.14
CA LEU A 39 -2.58 1.17 0.71
C LEU A 39 -1.93 -0.14 0.30
N GLY A 40 -0.98 -0.64 1.10
CA GLY A 40 -0.34 -1.94 0.89
C GLY A 40 -1.36 -3.09 0.91
N LEU A 41 -2.27 -3.07 1.89
CA LEU A 41 -3.36 -4.04 1.97
C LEU A 41 -4.28 -3.97 0.76
N ALA A 42 -4.67 -2.76 0.33
CA ALA A 42 -5.52 -2.58 -0.84
C ALA A 42 -4.90 -3.17 -2.12
N ILE A 43 -3.59 -2.98 -2.32
CA ILE A 43 -2.84 -3.56 -3.44
C ILE A 43 -2.86 -5.09 -3.36
N LEU A 44 -2.52 -5.67 -2.19
CA LEU A 44 -2.54 -7.12 -1.99
C LEU A 44 -3.93 -7.72 -2.24
N MET A 45 -4.99 -7.01 -1.84
CA MET A 45 -6.37 -7.45 -2.08
C MET A 45 -6.78 -7.40 -3.55
N GLN A 46 -6.22 -6.48 -4.35
CA GLN A 46 -6.43 -6.46 -5.80
C GLN A 46 -5.70 -7.59 -6.52
N GLU A 47 -4.50 -7.94 -6.04
CA GLU A 47 -3.70 -9.04 -6.60
C GLU A 47 -4.17 -10.43 -6.16
N ALA A 48 -4.98 -10.51 -5.09
CA ALA A 48 -5.50 -11.77 -4.59
C ALA A 48 -6.44 -12.45 -5.60
N ASN A 49 -6.16 -13.72 -5.92
CA ASN A 49 -7.06 -14.55 -6.70
C ASN A 49 -8.37 -14.81 -5.93
N ARG A 50 -9.50 -14.33 -6.46
CA ARG A 50 -10.83 -14.44 -5.81
C ARG A 50 -11.67 -15.61 -6.32
N ASP A 51 -11.15 -16.36 -7.29
CA ASP A 51 -11.85 -17.48 -7.91
C ASP A 51 -11.60 -18.79 -7.16
N ASP A 52 -10.46 -18.93 -6.49
CA ASP A 52 -10.14 -20.09 -5.65
C ASP A 52 -10.78 -19.96 -4.27
N LYS A 53 -11.98 -20.54 -4.13
CA LYS A 53 -12.78 -20.49 -2.90
C LYS A 53 -12.73 -21.82 -2.18
N VAL A 54 -12.41 -21.76 -0.89
CA VAL A 54 -12.38 -22.92 0.01
C VAL A 54 -13.48 -22.83 1.07
N SER A 55 -13.89 -23.97 1.62
CA SER A 55 -14.88 -24.00 2.70
C SER A 55 -14.28 -23.54 4.03
N ARG A 56 -15.15 -23.08 4.94
CA ARG A 56 -14.74 -22.72 6.31
C ARG A 56 -14.01 -23.86 7.01
N ASP A 57 -14.46 -25.10 6.82
CA ASP A 57 -13.87 -26.27 7.45
C ASP A 57 -12.43 -26.50 6.99
N GLU A 58 -12.15 -26.31 5.70
CA GLU A 58 -10.78 -26.41 5.16
C GLU A 58 -9.86 -25.31 5.72
N VAL A 59 -10.37 -24.08 5.83
CA VAL A 59 -9.64 -22.96 6.46
C VAL A 59 -9.30 -23.28 7.92
N MET A 60 -10.29 -23.73 8.70
CA MET A 60 -10.11 -24.04 10.12
C MET A 60 -9.14 -25.20 10.35
N LYS A 61 -9.10 -26.18 9.44
CA LYS A 61 -8.12 -27.28 9.46
C LYS A 61 -6.68 -26.78 9.28
N LYS A 62 -6.45 -25.80 8.39
CA LYS A 62 -5.11 -25.21 8.17
C LYS A 62 -4.65 -24.37 9.36
N LEU A 63 -5.58 -23.64 10.00
CA LEU A 63 -5.30 -22.77 11.13
C LEU A 63 -4.99 -23.52 12.45
N HIS A 64 -5.02 -24.86 12.48
CA HIS A 64 -4.68 -25.68 13.64
C HIS A 64 -5.27 -25.16 14.98
N ARG A 65 -6.58 -24.95 14.99
CA ARG A 65 -7.35 -25.16 16.22
C ARG A 65 -7.94 -26.57 16.15
N ALA A 66 -7.09 -27.55 16.46
CA ALA A 66 -7.49 -28.81 17.06
C ALA A 66 -7.28 -28.67 18.58
#